data_AF-A0A3B0YMW3-F1
#
_entry.id   AF-A0A3B0YMW3-F1
#
_cell.length_a   1.000
_cell.length_b   1.000
_cell.length_c   1.000
_cell.angle_alpha   90.00
_cell.angle_beta   90.00
_cell.angle_gamma   90.00
#
_symmetry.space_group_name_H-M   'P 1'
#
loop_
_entity.id
_entity.type
_entity.pdbx_description
1 polymer ?
#
loop_
_entity_poly.entity_id
_entity_poly.type
_entity_poly.pdbx_seq_one_letter_code
_entity_poly.pdbx_strand_id
1 'polypeptide(L)' 'MPLLKKHLKYLISLTHNLKPVIMVGQNGITENILKELEIALDFHELVKIKIAGEEAAGK' A
#
# COMPACT_ATOMS: atom_id res chain seq x y z
N MET A 1 14.63 -5.87 10.25
CA MET A 1 15.62 -4.95 9.63
C MET A 1 14.87 -3.78 9.01
N PRO A 2 15.23 -2.52 9.29
CA PRO A 2 14.60 -1.37 8.65
C PRO A 2 15.08 -1.21 7.19
N LEU A 3 14.19 -0.75 6.30
CA LEU A 3 14.53 -0.46 4.91
C LEU A 3 15.41 0.80 4.83
N LEU A 4 16.48 0.76 4.02
CA LEU A 4 17.25 1.96 3.70
C LEU A 4 16.43 2.90 2.80
N LYS A 5 16.64 4.21 2.92
CA LYS A 5 15.95 5.24 2.10
C LYS A 5 16.04 4.99 0.58
N LYS A 6 17.18 4.46 0.11
CA LYS A 6 17.38 4.09 -1.30
C LYS A 6 16.45 2.94 -1.75
N HIS A 7 16.26 1.94 -0.88
CA HIS A 7 15.37 0.81 -1.15
C HIS A 7 13.91 1.28 -1.09
N LEU A 8 13.56 2.17 -0.18
CA LEU A 8 12.22 2.74 -0.10
C LEU A 8 11.84 3.48 -1.38
N LYS A 9 12.71 4.39 -1.88
CA LYS A 9 12.46 5.10 -3.14
C LYS A 9 12.31 4.16 -4.33
N TYR A 10 13.16 3.13 -4.40
CA TYR A 10 13.07 2.10 -5.44
C TYR A 10 11.71 1.38 -5.38
N LEU A 11 11.29 0.90 -4.21
CA LEU A 11 10.00 0.21 -4.03
C LEU A 11 8.82 1.13 -4.37
N ILE A 12 8.84 2.39 -3.93
CA ILE A 12 7.82 3.39 -4.30
C ILE A 12 7.75 3.53 -5.83
N SER A 13 8.90 3.60 -6.51
CA SER A 13 8.93 3.74 -7.97
C SER A 13 8.25 2.56 -8.69
N LEU A 14 8.38 1.35 -8.15
CA LEU A 14 7.72 0.16 -8.69
C LEU A 14 6.20 0.25 -8.55
N THR A 15 5.69 0.92 -7.51
CA THR A 15 4.23 1.04 -7.27
C THR A 15 3.51 1.98 -8.24
N HIS A 16 4.21 2.82 -9.03
CA HIS A 16 3.55 3.72 -9.99
C HIS A 16 2.75 2.94 -11.04
N ASN A 17 3.27 1.78 -11.46
CA ASN A 17 2.63 0.92 -12.46
C ASN A 17 1.61 -0.05 -11.85
N LEU A 18 1.56 -0.15 -10.51
CA LEU A 18 0.62 -1.03 -9.83
C LEU A 18 -0.74 -0.35 -9.68
N LYS A 19 -1.80 -1.12 -9.92
CA LYS A 19 -3.16 -0.76 -9.51
C LYS A 19 -3.28 -0.99 -8.00
N PRO A 20 -4.00 -0.14 -7.26
CA PRO A 20 -4.28 -0.42 -5.85
C PRO A 20 -5.02 -1.74 -5.71
N VAL A 21 -4.51 -2.61 -4.84
CA VAL A 21 -5.12 -3.92 -4.54
C VAL A 21 -6.09 -3.82 -3.36
N ILE A 22 -5.91 -2.82 -2.49
CA ILE A 22 -6.78 -2.54 -1.35
C ILE A 22 -7.23 -1.08 -1.41
N MET A 23 -8.52 -0.85 -1.17
CA MET A 23 -9.13 0.47 -1.10
C MET A 23 -9.77 0.67 0.27
N VAL A 24 -9.27 1.66 1.02
CA VAL A 24 -9.80 2.04 2.33
C VAL A 24 -10.84 3.14 2.14
N GLY A 25 -12.09 2.86 2.49
CA GLY A 25 -13.19 3.81 2.41
C GLY A 25 -13.35 4.66 3.68
N GLN A 26 -14.52 5.30 3.82
CA GLN A 26 -14.83 6.22 4.93
C GLN A 26 -14.84 5.55 6.31
N ASN A 27 -15.05 4.23 6.37
CA ASN A 27 -15.02 3.46 7.62
C ASN A 27 -13.59 3.23 8.15
N GLY A 28 -12.57 3.72 7.45
CA GLY A 28 -11.18 3.58 7.86
C GLY A 28 -10.66 2.14 7.78
N ILE A 29 -9.56 1.89 8.50
CA ILE A 29 -8.94 0.58 8.60
C ILE A 29 -9.75 -0.30 9.54
N THR A 30 -10.29 -1.40 9.02
CA THR A 30 -11.06 -2.39 9.79
C THR A 30 -10.29 -3.70 9.88
N GLU A 31 -10.70 -4.62 10.77
CA GLU A 31 -10.10 -5.95 10.87
C GLU A 31 -10.18 -6.74 9.55
N ASN A 32 -11.23 -6.53 8.74
CA ASN A 32 -11.32 -7.17 7.43
C ASN A 32 -10.21 -6.67 6.49
N ILE A 33 -9.96 -5.36 6.49
CA ILE A 33 -8.88 -4.76 5.69
C ILE A 33 -7.51 -5.29 6.14
N LEU A 34 -7.30 -5.49 7.45
CA LEU A 34 -6.05 -6.07 7.94
C LEU A 34 -5.86 -7.50 7.45
N LYS A 35 -6.90 -8.33 7.46
CA LYS A 35 -6.84 -9.69 6.92
C LYS A 35 -6.57 -9.71 5.42
N GLU A 36 -7.25 -8.84 4.66
CA GLU A 36 -7.00 -8.69 3.23
C GLU A 36 -5.57 -8.20 2.93
N LEU A 37 -5.03 -7.32 3.79
CA LEU A 37 -3.65 -6.86 3.69
C LEU A 37 -2.63 -7.98 3.88
N GLU A 38 -2.81 -8.83 4.89
CA GLU A 38 -1.92 -9.98 5.11
C GLU A 38 -1.92 -10.92 3.89
N ILE A 39 -3.11 -11.24 3.37
CA ILE A 39 -3.27 -12.07 2.17
C ILE A 39 -2.57 -11.40 0.97
N ALA A 40 -2.85 -10.12 0.72
CA ALA A 40 -2.27 -9.42 -0.42
C ALA A 40 -0.74 -9.31 -0.34
N LEU A 41 -0.18 -9.14 0.87
CA LEU A 41 1.27 -9.12 1.08
C LEU A 41 1.90 -10.50 0.82
N ASP A 42 1.26 -11.59 1.22
CA ASP A 42 1.74 -12.95 0.98
C ASP A 42 1.82 -13.26 -0.53
N PHE A 43 0.83 -12.82 -1.31
CA PHE A 43 0.78 -13.06 -2.75
C PHE A 43 1.66 -12.12 -3.60
N HIS A 44 1.74 -10.85 -3.21
CA HIS A 44 2.34 -9.82 -4.08
C HIS A 44 3.68 -9.29 -3.58
N GLU A 45 4.06 -9.54 -2.33
CA GLU A 45 5.25 -9.02 -1.62
C GLU A 45 5.33 -7.48 -1.49
N LEU A 46 4.76 -6.74 -2.45
CA LEU A 46 4.62 -5.30 -2.51
C LEU A 46 3.18 -4.94 -2.91
N VAL A 47 2.49 -4.25 -2.02
CA VAL A 47 1.09 -3.86 -2.22
C VAL A 47 0.93 -2.35 -2.31
N LYS A 48 0.01 -1.90 -3.17
CA LYS A 48 -0.43 -0.51 -3.24
C LYS A 48 -1.81 -0.38 -2.61
N ILE A 49 -1.92 0.46 -1.60
CA ILE A 49 -3.17 0.73 -0.88
C ILE A 49 -3.63 2.14 -1.23
N LYS A 50 -4.91 2.32 -1.53
CA LYS A 50 -5.52 3.63 -1.77
C LYS A 50 -6.46 3.96 -0.62
N ILE A 51 -6.27 5.11 0.00
CA ILE A 51 -7.15 5.60 1.07
C ILE A 51 -8.02 6.71 0.49
N ALA A 52 -9.34 6.58 0.60
CA ALA A 52 -10.28 7.58 0.12
C ALA A 52 -10.17 8.84 1.00
N GLY A 53 -9.94 10.00 0.39
CA GLY A 53 -9.85 11.29 1.10
C GLY A 53 -8.42 11.76 1.41
N GLU A 54 -7.41 10.90 1.29
CA GLU A 54 -6.01 11.32 1.23
C GLU A 54 -5.58 11.44 -0.24
N GLU A 55 -5.32 12.68 -0.70
CA GLU A 55 -4.48 12.87 -1.88
C GLU A 55 -3.09 12.37 -1.53
N ALA A 56 -2.58 11.39 -2.29
CA ALA A 56 -1.22 10.93 -2.15
C ALA A 56 -0.29 12.15 -2.28
N ALA A 57 0.48 12.44 -1.23
CA ALA A 57 1.49 13.50 -1.22
C ALA A 57 2.62 13.15 -2.19
N GLY A 58 2.34 13.27 -3.48
CA GLY A 58 3.34 13.35 -4.54
C GLY A 58 3.96 14.74 -4.53
N LYS A 59 4.99 14.91 -3.69
CA LYS A 59 6.01 15.95 -3.87
C LYS A 59 7.37 15.30 -3.95
#